data_AF-A0A8R1HS28-F1
#
_entry.id   AF-A0A8R1HS28-F1
#
_cell.length_a   1.000
_cell.length_b   1.000
_cell.length_c   1.000
_cell.angle_alpha   90.00
_cell.angle_beta   90.00
_cell.angle_gamma   90.00
#
_symmetry.space_group_name_H-M   'P 1'
#
loop_
_entity.id
_entity.type
_entity.pdbx_description
1 polymer ?
#
loop_
_entity_poly.entity_id
_entity_poly.type
_entity_poly.pdbx_seq_one_letter_code
_entity_poly.pdbx_strand_id
1 'polypeptide(L)'
;MGHITSLKTVCPDGWKQWKRPSGAWCWKVLHADNYDYEKASKLCISQGSVVSGLQSLDESISVFDCMVYFASTVAVTYKNVNWVPGALDDVSCSDQADKTGPRVVRAVLCGKPARNETITTTPGPK
;
A
#
# COMPACT_ATOMS: atom_id res chain seq x y z
N MET A 1 -16.29 -40.46 5.27
CA MET A 1 -16.59 -39.03 5.48
C MET A 1 -15.70 -38.26 4.52
N GLY A 2 -16.28 -37.57 3.52
CA GLY A 2 -15.49 -36.86 2.51
C GLY A 2 -15.03 -35.50 3.05
N HIS A 3 -13.74 -35.24 2.99
CA HIS A 3 -13.22 -33.89 3.18
C HIS A 3 -13.36 -33.10 1.88
N ILE A 4 -13.83 -31.85 1.97
CA ILE A 4 -13.82 -30.94 0.83
C ILE A 4 -12.52 -30.15 0.92
N THR A 5 -11.76 -30.19 -0.16
CA THR A 5 -10.48 -29.50 -0.29
C THR A 5 -10.66 -28.29 -1.20
N SER A 6 -10.43 -27.08 -0.68
CA SER A 6 -10.50 -25.84 -1.46
C SER A 6 -9.16 -25.11 -1.44
N LEU A 7 -8.83 -24.38 -2.52
CA LEU A 7 -7.67 -23.52 -2.58
C LEU A 7 -8.05 -22.12 -2.13
N LYS A 8 -7.38 -21.62 -1.09
CA LYS A 8 -7.50 -20.23 -0.63
C LYS A 8 -6.17 -19.53 -0.86
N THR A 9 -6.23 -18.28 -1.32
CA THR A 9 -5.05 -17.42 -1.34
C THR A 9 -4.84 -16.81 0.04
N VAL A 10 -3.59 -16.77 0.49
CA VAL A 10 -3.22 -16.22 1.79
C VAL A 10 -2.00 -15.31 1.69
N CYS A 11 -1.90 -14.40 2.66
CA CYS A 11 -0.77 -13.50 2.85
C CYS A 11 0.01 -13.86 4.12
N PRO A 12 1.34 -13.61 4.14
CA PRO A 12 2.12 -13.76 5.38
C PRO A 12 1.62 -12.80 6.47
N ASP A 13 1.97 -13.10 7.72
CA ASP A 13 1.57 -12.29 8.87
C ASP A 13 1.97 -10.81 8.73
N GLY A 14 1.00 -9.93 9.00
CA GLY A 14 1.18 -8.48 8.88
C GLY A 14 1.22 -7.96 7.43
N TRP A 15 0.89 -8.79 6.44
CA TRP A 15 0.66 -8.36 5.06
C TRP A 15 -0.84 -8.31 4.77
N LYS A 16 -1.28 -7.25 4.10
CA LYS A 16 -2.68 -7.08 3.73
C LYS A 16 -2.91 -7.67 2.34
N GLN A 17 -3.99 -8.44 2.19
CA GLN A 17 -4.37 -9.04 0.92
C GLN A 17 -5.29 -8.10 0.11
N TRP A 18 -5.03 -8.04 -1.19
CA TRP A 18 -5.78 -7.23 -2.14
C TRP A 18 -6.05 -7.98 -3.43
N LYS A 19 -7.18 -7.68 -4.06
CA LYS A 19 -7.52 -8.20 -5.37
C LYS A 19 -7.06 -7.19 -6.43
N ARG A 20 -6.01 -7.54 -7.17
CA ARG A 20 -5.49 -6.75 -8.28
C ARG A 20 -5.87 -7.38 -9.62
N PRO A 21 -5.78 -6.65 -10.74
CA PRO A 21 -5.93 -7.24 -12.07
C PRO A 21 -4.97 -8.41 -12.33
N SER A 22 -3.78 -8.38 -11.70
CA SER A 22 -2.78 -9.45 -11.74
C SER A 22 -3.06 -10.63 -10.78
N GLY A 23 -4.23 -10.64 -10.12
CA GLY A 23 -4.61 -11.66 -9.13
C GLY A 23 -4.48 -11.18 -7.68
N ALA A 24 -4.62 -12.13 -6.74
CA ALA A 24 -4.48 -11.84 -5.31
C ALA A 24 -3.03 -11.45 -4.97
N TRP A 25 -2.86 -10.33 -4.28
CA TRP A 25 -1.57 -9.76 -3.93
C TRP A 25 -1.52 -9.41 -2.46
N CYS A 26 -0.34 -9.59 -1.88
CA CYS A 26 -0.02 -9.22 -0.51
C CYS A 26 0.87 -8.00 -0.55
N TRP A 27 0.52 -6.95 0.19
CA TRP A 27 1.43 -5.83 0.40
C TRP A 27 1.58 -5.45 1.86
N LYS A 28 2.67 -4.74 2.15
CA LYS A 28 2.99 -4.18 3.47
C LYS A 28 3.69 -2.84 3.29
N VAL A 29 3.29 -1.86 4.08
CA VAL A 29 4.02 -0.58 4.21
C VAL A 29 5.14 -0.80 5.23
N LEU A 30 6.35 -0.45 4.85
CA LEU A 30 7.53 -0.50 5.70
C LEU A 30 8.03 0.92 5.92
N HIS A 31 8.15 1.34 7.17
CA HIS A 31 8.74 2.63 7.50
C HIS A 31 10.19 2.68 7.01
N ALA A 32 10.55 3.78 6.35
CA ALA A 32 11.86 3.97 5.73
C ALA A 32 12.14 5.46 5.62
N ASP A 33 13.21 5.94 6.23
CA ASP A 33 13.55 7.37 6.23
C ASP A 33 14.56 7.70 5.12
N ASN A 34 14.15 8.60 4.22
CA ASN A 34 14.98 9.16 3.15
C ASN A 34 15.57 8.09 2.20
N TYR A 35 14.73 7.11 1.83
CA TYR A 35 15.10 6.06 0.89
C TYR A 35 14.90 6.51 -0.56
N ASP A 36 15.93 6.31 -1.38
CA ASP A 36 15.79 6.29 -2.83
C ASP A 36 15.23 4.94 -3.31
N TYR A 37 14.98 4.83 -4.62
CA TYR A 37 14.43 3.61 -5.22
C TYR A 37 15.32 2.37 -5.00
N GLU A 38 16.63 2.52 -5.03
CA GLU A 38 17.55 1.38 -4.89
C GLU A 38 17.48 0.81 -3.46
N LYS A 39 17.50 1.69 -2.45
CA LYS A 39 17.32 1.30 -1.04
C LYS A 39 15.93 0.68 -0.81
N ALA A 40 14.89 1.27 -1.39
CA ALA A 40 13.52 0.74 -1.33
C ALA A 40 13.43 -0.67 -1.96
N SER A 41 14.06 -0.87 -3.11
CA SER A 41 14.11 -2.16 -3.79
C SER A 41 14.81 -3.22 -2.96
N LYS A 42 15.99 -2.92 -2.39
CA LYS A 42 16.70 -3.82 -1.49
C LYS A 42 15.88 -4.18 -0.25
N LEU A 43 15.17 -3.21 0.33
CA LEU A 43 14.27 -3.45 1.46
C LEU A 43 13.12 -4.41 1.10
N CYS A 44 12.46 -4.21 -0.05
CA CYS A 44 11.40 -5.12 -0.47
C CYS A 44 11.94 -6.53 -0.79
N ILE A 45 13.11 -6.63 -1.42
CA ILE A 45 13.76 -7.91 -1.72
C ILE A 45 14.08 -8.67 -0.43
N SER A 46 14.53 -7.98 0.63
CA SER A 46 14.80 -8.60 1.93
C SER A 46 13.55 -9.20 2.59
N GLN A 47 12.34 -8.85 2.12
CA GLN A 47 11.05 -9.38 2.55
C GLN A 47 10.46 -10.42 1.56
N GLY A 48 11.25 -10.82 0.55
CA GLY A 48 10.81 -11.69 -0.54
C GLY A 48 9.73 -11.05 -1.40
N SER A 49 9.84 -9.74 -1.65
CA SER A 49 8.84 -8.93 -2.34
C SER A 49 9.50 -7.90 -3.26
N VAL A 50 8.70 -7.12 -3.98
CA VAL A 50 9.18 -6.03 -4.85
C VAL A 50 8.56 -4.71 -4.43
N VAL A 51 9.17 -3.58 -4.83
CA VAL A 51 8.52 -2.27 -4.71
C VAL A 51 7.20 -2.33 -5.46
N SER A 52 6.13 -1.91 -4.80
CA SER A 52 4.78 -1.96 -5.34
C SER A 52 4.19 -0.55 -5.40
N GLY A 53 3.39 -0.30 -6.44
CA GLY A 53 2.45 0.81 -6.45
C GLY A 53 1.11 0.45 -5.80
N LEU A 54 0.30 1.47 -5.59
CA LEU A 54 -1.13 1.36 -5.26
C LEU A 54 -1.92 1.32 -6.58
N GLN A 55 -2.93 0.47 -6.68
CA GLN A 55 -3.69 0.26 -7.93
C GLN A 55 -5.17 0.65 -7.86
N SER A 56 -5.66 1.05 -6.68
CA SER A 56 -7.05 1.49 -6.51
C SER A 56 -7.17 2.54 -5.42
N LEU A 57 -8.30 3.25 -5.41
CA LEU A 57 -8.63 4.21 -4.36
C LEU A 57 -8.72 3.55 -2.98
N ASP A 58 -9.25 2.33 -2.90
CA ASP A 58 -9.31 1.59 -1.63
C ASP A 58 -7.92 1.21 -1.11
N GLU A 59 -7.00 0.82 -1.99
CA GLU A 59 -5.60 0.58 -1.62
C GLU A 59 -4.97 1.87 -1.07
N SER A 60 -5.17 2.99 -1.77
CA SER A 60 -4.74 4.31 -1.32
C SER A 60 -5.29 4.66 0.05
N ILE A 61 -6.62 4.68 0.22
CA ILE A 61 -7.27 5.01 1.50
C ILE A 61 -6.73 4.14 2.64
N SER A 62 -6.38 2.89 2.37
CA SER A 62 -5.90 1.99 3.42
C SER A 62 -4.47 2.20 3.91
N VAL A 63 -3.64 2.94 3.17
CA VAL A 63 -2.28 3.30 3.60
C VAL A 63 -2.19 4.73 4.13
N PHE A 64 -3.24 5.52 3.93
CA PHE A 64 -3.27 6.91 4.34
C PHE A 64 -4.05 7.07 5.64
N ASP A 65 -3.34 7.42 6.71
CA ASP A 65 -3.99 7.93 7.93
C ASP A 65 -4.46 9.39 7.72
N CYS A 66 -3.69 10.19 6.96
CA CYS A 66 -4.05 11.52 6.48
C CYS A 66 -3.45 11.76 5.10
N MET A 67 -4.32 11.82 4.08
CA MET A 67 -3.96 12.22 2.72
C MET A 67 -4.85 13.39 2.32
N VAL A 68 -4.23 14.47 1.88
CA VAL A 68 -4.94 15.55 1.19
C VAL A 68 -4.86 15.27 -0.31
N TYR A 69 -5.99 14.91 -0.92
CA TYR A 69 -6.11 14.80 -2.36
C TYR A 69 -6.50 16.16 -2.92
N PHE A 70 -5.63 16.74 -3.76
CA PHE A 70 -5.96 17.98 -4.43
C PHE A 70 -6.85 17.71 -5.66
N ALA A 71 -8.16 17.72 -5.43
CA ALA A 71 -9.20 17.39 -6.42
C ALA A 71 -9.49 18.49 -7.46
N SER A 72 -8.77 19.62 -7.41
CA SER A 72 -8.96 20.69 -8.39
C SER A 72 -8.55 20.24 -9.79
N THR A 73 -9.28 20.71 -10.80
CA THR A 73 -8.94 20.50 -12.22
C THR A 73 -7.95 21.54 -12.74
N VAL A 74 -7.63 22.57 -11.95
CA VAL A 74 -6.65 23.61 -12.26
C VAL A 74 -5.62 23.74 -11.15
N ALA A 75 -4.40 24.16 -11.50
CA ALA A 75 -3.38 24.45 -10.51
C ALA A 75 -3.79 25.65 -9.64
N VAL A 76 -3.57 25.58 -8.34
CA VAL A 76 -3.81 26.69 -7.42
C VAL A 76 -2.59 26.96 -6.57
N THR A 77 -2.37 28.23 -6.23
CA THR A 77 -1.36 28.62 -5.26
C THR A 77 -2.03 28.79 -3.90
N TYR A 78 -1.59 28.01 -2.91
CA TYR A 78 -2.07 28.12 -1.52
C TYR A 78 -0.85 28.18 -0.60
N LYS A 79 -0.81 29.18 0.28
CA LYS A 79 0.32 29.44 1.20
C LYS A 79 1.70 29.43 0.51
N ASN A 80 1.81 30.09 -0.65
CA ASN A 80 3.03 30.16 -1.47
C ASN A 80 3.53 28.81 -2.05
N VAL A 81 2.71 27.77 -2.01
CA VAL A 81 2.98 26.48 -2.66
C VAL A 81 2.05 26.33 -3.86
N ASN A 82 2.59 25.87 -5.00
CA ASN A 82 1.82 25.56 -6.20
C ASN A 82 1.33 24.11 -6.14
N TRP A 83 0.02 23.95 -6.07
CA TRP A 83 -0.67 22.68 -6.07
C TRP A 83 -1.18 22.37 -7.47
N VAL A 84 -0.74 21.26 -8.04
CA VAL A 84 -1.17 20.79 -9.37
C VAL A 84 -2.30 19.76 -9.25
N PRO A 85 -3.26 19.71 -10.19
CA PRO A 85 -4.33 18.71 -10.20
C PRO A 85 -3.82 17.28 -9.96
N GLY A 86 -4.47 16.55 -9.06
CA GLY A 86 -4.08 15.18 -8.72
C GLY A 86 -2.83 15.08 -7.84
N ALA A 87 -2.35 16.19 -7.27
CA ALA A 87 -1.32 16.15 -6.24
C ALA A 87 -1.82 15.38 -5.02
N LEU A 88 -1.07 14.33 -4.68
CA LEU A 88 -1.14 13.62 -3.42
C LEU A 88 -0.08 14.26 -2.52
N ASP A 89 -0.46 14.84 -1.39
CA ASP A 89 0.51 15.41 -0.45
C ASP A 89 0.40 14.73 0.91
N ASP A 90 1.57 14.29 1.39
CA ASP A 90 1.78 13.55 2.63
C ASP A 90 1.92 14.50 3.82
N VAL A 91 1.15 15.59 3.81
CA VAL A 91 0.96 16.43 4.98
C VAL A 91 0.33 15.52 6.02
N SER A 92 1.16 15.04 6.95
CA SER A 92 0.69 14.29 8.12
C SER A 92 -0.49 15.02 8.77
N CYS A 93 -1.26 14.35 9.62
CA CYS A 93 -2.37 14.89 10.39
C CYS A 93 -2.00 16.05 11.36
N SER A 94 -1.25 17.06 10.92
CA SER A 94 -0.79 18.22 11.68
C SER A 94 -0.45 19.37 10.72
N ASP A 95 -0.21 20.55 11.29
CA ASP A 95 0.00 21.86 10.64
C ASP A 95 1.30 21.95 9.78
N GLN A 96 1.79 20.83 9.25
CA GLN A 96 3.07 20.64 8.55
C GLN A 96 3.13 21.27 7.16
N ALA A 97 1.99 21.65 6.57
CA ALA A 97 1.98 22.46 5.35
C ALA A 97 2.79 23.77 5.52
N ASP A 98 2.94 24.24 6.77
CA ASP A 98 3.69 25.46 7.10
C ASP A 98 5.18 25.21 7.42
N LYS A 99 5.68 23.95 7.43
CA LYS A 99 6.99 23.61 8.02
C LYS A 99 7.97 22.85 7.12
N THR A 100 7.57 22.23 6.02
CA THR A 100 8.41 21.21 5.38
C THR A 100 9.15 21.71 4.13
N GLY A 101 10.48 21.62 4.18
CA GLY A 101 11.36 21.54 3.01
C GLY A 101 11.14 20.24 2.21
N PRO A 102 12.07 19.86 1.30
CA PRO A 102 11.85 18.87 0.25
C PRO A 102 11.29 17.53 0.72
N ARG A 103 10.43 16.92 -0.12
CA ARG A 103 9.75 15.63 0.10
C ARG A 103 10.76 14.52 0.43
N VAL A 104 10.72 14.01 1.65
CA VAL A 104 11.50 12.85 2.07
C VAL A 104 10.60 11.62 2.10
N VAL A 105 11.04 10.54 1.46
CA VAL A 105 10.32 9.25 1.56
C VAL A 105 10.34 8.81 3.03
N ARG A 106 9.16 8.53 3.60
CA ARG A 106 8.98 8.06 4.99
C ARG A 106 8.56 6.60 5.11
N ALA A 107 8.13 6.01 4.00
CA ALA A 107 7.78 4.61 3.92
C ALA A 107 7.89 4.07 2.49
N VAL A 108 8.06 2.76 2.38
CA VAL A 108 8.09 2.03 1.11
C VAL A 108 6.95 1.01 1.12
N LEU A 109 6.18 0.98 0.04
CA LEU A 109 5.18 -0.06 -0.19
C LEU A 109 5.85 -1.25 -0.89
N CYS A 110 5.86 -2.39 -0.22
CA CYS A 110 6.38 -3.64 -0.78
C CYS A 110 5.23 -4.61 -1.05
N GLY A 111 5.28 -5.35 -2.14
CA GLY A 111 4.23 -6.30 -2.53
C GLY A 111 4.73 -7.55 -3.22
N LYS A 112 3.94 -8.63 -3.11
CA LYS A 112 4.19 -9.95 -3.71
C LYS A 112 2.88 -10.70 -3.97
N PRO A 113 2.85 -11.68 -4.90
CA PRO A 113 1.68 -12.52 -5.09
C PRO A 113 1.27 -13.26 -3.81
N ALA A 114 -0.04 -13.43 -3.59
CA ALA A 114 -0.54 -14.29 -2.54
C ALA A 114 -0.22 -15.76 -2.85
N ARG A 115 0.00 -16.56 -1.81
CA ARG A 115 0.26 -18.00 -1.98
C ARG A 115 -1.05 -18.78 -1.92
N ASN A 116 -1.13 -19.86 -2.67
CA ASN A 116 -2.25 -20.79 -2.57
C ASN A 116 -2.00 -21.75 -1.40
N GLU A 117 -2.98 -21.89 -0.53
CA GLU A 117 -3.01 -22.88 0.54
C GLU A 117 -4.26 -23.75 0.42
N THR A 118 -4.09 -25.01 0.77
CA THR A 118 -5.13 -26.02 0.71
C THR A 118 -5.87 -26.03 2.04
N ILE A 119 -7.16 -25.69 2.02
CA ILE A 119 -8.01 -25.74 3.21
C ILE A 119 -8.88 -26.98 3.13
N THR A 120 -8.79 -27.79 4.18
CA THR A 120 -9.63 -28.95 4.39
C THR A 120 -10.72 -28.57 5.37
N THR A 121 -11.96 -28.44 4.90
CA THR A 121 -13.12 -28.26 5.78
C THR A 121 -13.80 -29.60 6.02
N THR A 122 -14.04 -29.91 7.30
CA THR A 122 -14.90 -31.02 7.71
C THR A 122 -16.36 -30.56 7.58
N PRO A 123 -17.23 -31.28 6.86
CA PRO A 123 -18.65 -30.96 6.83
C PRO A 123 -19.23 -30.96 8.25
N GLY A 124 -19.98 -29.92 8.61
CA GLY A 124 -20.65 -29.84 9.92
C GLY A 124 -21.65 -30.98 10.12
N PRO A 125 -21.97 -31.35 11.38
CA PRO A 125 -22.97 -32.38 11.66
C PRO A 125 -24.32 -31.95 11.06
N LYS A 126 -24.93 -32.87 10.30
CA LYS A 126 -26.29 -32.71 9.75
C LYS A 126 -27.34 -32.69 10.84
#